data_AF-A0A953W8V8-F1
#
_entry.id   AF-A0A953W8V8-F1
#
_cell.length_a   1.000
_cell.length_b   1.000
_cell.length_c   1.000
_cell.angle_alpha   90.00
_cell.angle_beta   90.00
_cell.angle_gamma   90.00
#
_symmetry.space_group_name_H-M   'P 1'
#
loop_
_entity.id
_entity.type
_entity.pdbx_description
1 polymer ?
#
loop_
_entity_poly.entity_id
_entity_poly.type
_entity_poly.pdbx_seq_one_letter_code
_entity_poly.pdbx_strand_id
1 'polypeptide(L)'
;MSMHGLKKKLKLGAAFLEDRDGAAAIVIAFMTPILIGGLAFGAEVGAWEMTKRRIQNAADTAAYAAGTQVRAGYDATTTTNAALVVATDSGYKSGAAGITVESPPTSAPIAVDGTDPNGDSRFVHVVLTETVQRNFTRYFASDNTIDIVSESVARVENGRPACVLALAPNVSGAVSAGALFFRRSTDLLTTTHQTAIDNCRL
;
A
#
# COMPACT_ATOMS: atom_id res chain seq x y z
N MET A 1 24.95 56.09 -38.31
CA MET A 1 24.97 54.79 -37.60
C MET A 1 26.41 54.32 -37.52
N SER A 2 27.02 54.31 -36.33
CA SER A 2 28.49 54.23 -36.14
C SER A 2 29.07 52.86 -36.53
N MET A 3 29.99 52.86 -37.51
CA MET A 3 30.75 51.69 -37.98
C MET A 3 31.48 50.94 -36.85
N HIS A 4 31.75 51.60 -35.73
CA HIS A 4 32.41 51.00 -34.56
C HIS A 4 31.51 49.96 -33.84
N GLY A 5 30.20 50.20 -33.81
CA GLY A 5 29.24 49.28 -33.17
C GLY A 5 29.05 47.99 -33.97
N LEU A 6 29.06 48.09 -35.30
CA LEU A 6 28.86 46.94 -36.19
C LEU A 6 30.06 45.98 -36.13
N LYS A 7 31.29 46.53 -36.15
CA LYS A 7 32.53 45.73 -36.02
C LYS A 7 32.61 45.01 -34.67
N LYS A 8 32.15 45.65 -33.59
CA LYS A 8 32.11 45.04 -32.24
C LYS A 8 31.09 43.90 -32.17
N LYS A 9 29.90 44.06 -32.77
CA LYS A 9 28.89 42.99 -32.85
C LYS A 9 29.34 41.81 -33.72
N LEU A 10 30.00 42.08 -34.85
CA LEU A 10 30.58 41.06 -35.71
C LEU A 10 31.70 40.28 -35.01
N LYS A 11 32.59 40.96 -34.25
CA LYS A 11 33.63 40.30 -33.44
C LYS A 11 33.04 39.44 -32.32
N LEU A 12 31.97 39.89 -31.66
CA LEU A 12 31.30 39.09 -30.62
C LEU A 12 30.64 37.82 -31.21
N GLY A 13 29.99 37.95 -32.37
CA GLY A 13 29.38 36.80 -33.05
C GLY A 13 30.41 35.80 -33.57
N ALA A 14 31.55 36.29 -34.10
CA ALA A 14 32.66 35.43 -34.53
C ALA A 14 33.34 34.73 -33.34
N ALA A 15 33.55 35.45 -32.23
CA ALA A 15 34.08 34.86 -30.99
C ALA A 15 33.15 33.77 -30.42
N PHE A 16 31.82 33.95 -30.51
CA PHE A 16 30.84 32.93 -30.11
C PHE A 16 30.86 31.69 -31.03
N LEU A 17 31.18 31.86 -32.31
CA LEU A 17 31.29 30.75 -33.28
C LEU A 17 32.63 30.00 -33.17
N GLU A 18 33.68 30.65 -32.66
CA GLU A 18 35.03 30.08 -32.50
C GLU A 18 35.23 29.45 -31.10
N ASP A 19 34.30 29.66 -30.18
CA ASP A 19 34.36 29.15 -28.81
C ASP A 19 33.99 27.67 -28.73
N ARG A 20 34.96 26.82 -28.38
CA ARG A 20 34.77 25.38 -28.22
C ARG A 20 33.91 25.03 -26.99
N ASP A 21 33.76 25.95 -26.04
CA ASP A 21 32.85 25.79 -24.89
C ASP A 21 31.37 25.90 -25.33
N GLY A 22 31.08 26.53 -26.47
CA GLY A 22 29.74 26.62 -27.05
C GLY A 22 29.17 25.26 -27.47
N ALA A 23 30.02 24.34 -27.94
CA ALA A 23 29.60 22.99 -28.30
C ALA A 23 29.16 22.18 -27.07
N ALA A 24 29.88 22.32 -25.94
CA ALA A 24 29.50 21.71 -24.66
C ALA A 24 28.18 22.29 -24.14
N ALA A 25 27.96 23.60 -24.28
CA ALA A 25 26.72 24.25 -23.89
C ALA A 25 25.50 23.70 -24.64
N ILE A 26 25.62 23.41 -25.95
CA ILE A 26 24.54 22.80 -26.74
C ILE A 26 24.21 21.40 -26.23
N VAL A 27 25.22 20.56 -25.97
CA VAL A 27 25.01 19.20 -25.44
C VAL A 27 24.35 19.24 -24.07
N ILE A 28 24.82 20.13 -23.17
CA ILE A 28 24.22 20.31 -21.85
C ILE A 28 22.77 20.80 -21.96
N ALA A 29 22.48 21.73 -22.88
CA ALA A 29 21.11 22.23 -23.08
C ALA A 29 20.12 21.12 -23.48
N PHE A 30 20.55 20.14 -24.28
CA PHE A 30 19.71 18.99 -24.63
C PHE A 30 19.66 17.91 -23.54
N MET A 31 20.75 17.69 -22.81
CA MET A 31 20.82 16.67 -21.75
C MET A 31 20.11 17.09 -20.47
N THR A 32 20.10 18.39 -20.15
CA THR A 32 19.54 18.91 -18.89
C THR A 32 18.05 18.58 -18.73
N PRO A 33 17.16 18.79 -19.72
CA PRO A 33 15.76 18.39 -19.61
C PRO A 33 15.57 16.90 -19.42
N ILE A 34 16.42 16.05 -20.03
CA ILE A 34 16.35 14.59 -19.89
C ILE A 34 16.72 14.18 -18.45
N LEU A 35 17.79 14.76 -17.90
CA LEU A 35 18.23 14.48 -16.53
C LEU A 35 17.20 14.95 -15.50
N ILE A 36 16.71 16.19 -15.63
CA ILE A 36 15.69 16.75 -14.73
C ILE A 36 14.40 15.96 -14.85
N GLY A 37 13.97 15.62 -16.08
CA GLY A 37 12.77 14.83 -16.32
C GLY A 37 12.87 13.43 -15.71
N GLY A 38 14.02 12.76 -15.87
CA GLY A 38 14.27 11.46 -15.25
C GLY A 38 14.24 11.50 -13.72
N LEU A 39 14.85 12.53 -13.11
CA LEU A 39 14.82 12.72 -11.66
C LEU A 39 13.40 13.01 -11.14
N ALA A 40 12.66 13.89 -11.82
CA ALA A 40 11.30 14.24 -11.44
C ALA A 40 10.35 13.04 -11.57
N PHE A 41 10.46 12.29 -12.67
CA PHE A 41 9.71 11.05 -12.86
C PHE A 41 10.07 9.99 -11.82
N GLY A 42 11.36 9.78 -11.54
CA GLY A 42 11.82 8.82 -10.53
C GLY A 42 11.32 9.16 -9.12
N ALA A 43 11.34 10.43 -8.74
CA ALA A 43 10.82 10.88 -7.45
C ALA A 43 9.30 10.65 -7.32
N GLU A 44 8.54 10.91 -8.40
CA GLU A 44 7.10 10.68 -8.42
C GLU A 44 6.74 9.19 -8.34
N VAL A 45 7.39 8.34 -9.15
CA VAL A 45 7.19 6.89 -9.10
C VAL A 45 7.57 6.34 -7.73
N GLY A 46 8.67 6.83 -7.14
CA GLY A 46 9.06 6.48 -5.78
C GLY A 46 7.98 6.80 -4.75
N ALA A 47 7.31 7.96 -4.88
CA ALA A 47 6.20 8.33 -4.00
C ALA A 47 4.96 7.44 -4.19
N TRP A 48 4.66 7.04 -5.43
CA TRP A 48 3.58 6.09 -5.71
C TRP A 48 3.85 4.71 -5.11
N GLU A 49 5.07 4.20 -5.22
CA GLU A 49 5.44 2.90 -4.64
C GLU A 49 5.40 2.91 -3.12
N MET A 50 5.82 4.00 -2.48
CA MET A 50 5.68 4.16 -1.03
C MET A 50 4.21 4.17 -0.59
N THR A 51 3.35 4.82 -1.37
CA THR A 51 1.91 4.85 -1.13
C THR A 51 1.30 3.47 -1.32
N LYS A 52 1.66 2.76 -2.38
CA LYS A 52 1.22 1.39 -2.66
C LYS A 52 1.56 0.43 -1.52
N ARG A 53 2.80 0.46 -1.02
CA ARG A 53 3.23 -0.38 0.12
C ARG A 53 2.45 -0.08 1.39
N ARG A 54 2.12 1.19 1.64
CA ARG A 54 1.30 1.59 2.79
C ARG A 54 -0.11 1.00 2.68
N ILE A 55 -0.74 1.12 1.51
CA ILE A 55 -2.09 0.64 1.27
C ILE A 55 -2.12 -0.90 1.29
N GLN A 56 -1.08 -1.56 0.77
CA GLN A 56 -0.92 -3.02 0.88
C GLN A 56 -0.92 -3.49 2.33
N ASN A 57 -0.09 -2.88 3.18
CA ASN A 57 -0.06 -3.21 4.61
C ASN A 57 -1.42 -2.97 5.29
N ALA A 58 -2.08 -1.86 4.97
CA ALA A 58 -3.41 -1.57 5.48
C ALA A 58 -4.46 -2.60 5.01
N ALA A 59 -4.41 -3.03 3.75
CA ALA A 59 -5.32 -4.02 3.19
C ALA A 59 -5.12 -5.40 3.85
N ASP A 60 -3.87 -5.83 4.03
CA ASP A 60 -3.55 -7.11 4.68
C ASP A 60 -3.99 -7.12 6.15
N THR A 61 -3.74 -6.03 6.87
CA THR A 61 -4.14 -5.93 8.29
C THR A 61 -5.66 -5.87 8.43
N ALA A 62 -6.34 -5.16 7.52
CA ALA A 62 -7.81 -5.09 7.49
C ALA A 62 -8.45 -6.43 7.14
N ALA A 63 -7.93 -7.14 6.12
CA ALA A 63 -8.40 -8.47 5.75
C ALA A 63 -8.17 -9.48 6.88
N TYR A 64 -7.02 -9.41 7.56
CA TYR A 64 -6.76 -10.23 8.74
C TYR A 64 -7.77 -9.96 9.86
N ALA A 65 -8.01 -8.69 10.20
CA ALA A 65 -8.98 -8.31 11.22
C ALA A 65 -10.40 -8.78 10.87
N ALA A 66 -10.82 -8.61 9.61
CA ALA A 66 -12.09 -9.11 9.11
C ALA A 66 -12.19 -10.64 9.24
N GLY A 67 -11.13 -11.36 8.85
CA GLY A 67 -11.04 -12.81 9.00
C GLY A 67 -11.15 -13.26 10.46
N THR A 68 -10.66 -12.49 11.43
CA THR A 68 -10.87 -12.80 12.85
C THR A 68 -12.33 -12.70 13.28
N GLN A 69 -13.09 -11.76 12.71
CA GLN A 69 -14.53 -11.61 12.98
C GLN A 69 -15.34 -12.76 12.37
N VAL A 70 -15.02 -13.13 11.12
CA VAL A 70 -15.60 -14.31 10.46
C VAL A 70 -15.31 -15.58 11.25
N ARG A 71 -14.07 -15.76 11.75
CA ARG A 71 -13.71 -16.89 12.60
C ARG A 71 -14.49 -16.93 13.92
N ALA A 72 -14.80 -15.78 14.50
CA ALA A 72 -15.61 -15.67 15.70
C ALA A 72 -17.12 -15.85 15.44
N GLY A 73 -17.54 -15.99 14.17
CA GLY A 73 -18.94 -16.20 13.80
C GLY A 73 -19.79 -14.93 13.82
N TYR A 74 -19.17 -13.75 13.73
CA TYR A 74 -19.90 -12.49 13.59
C TYR A 74 -20.52 -12.32 12.20
N ASP A 75 -21.48 -11.41 12.09
CA ASP A 75 -22.15 -11.10 10.83
C ASP A 75 -21.26 -10.28 9.88
N ALA A 76 -21.70 -10.15 8.62
CA ALA A 76 -20.99 -9.39 7.60
C ALA A 76 -20.83 -7.90 7.98
N THR A 77 -21.82 -7.32 8.67
CA THR A 77 -21.77 -5.91 9.10
C THR A 77 -20.63 -5.67 10.10
N THR A 78 -20.53 -6.52 11.12
CA THR A 78 -19.45 -6.43 12.13
C THR A 78 -18.08 -6.68 11.49
N THR A 79 -18.02 -7.64 10.56
CA THR A 79 -16.80 -7.96 9.80
C THR A 79 -16.32 -6.76 8.97
N THR A 80 -17.22 -6.12 8.23
CA THR A 80 -16.92 -4.92 7.43
C THR A 80 -16.51 -3.74 8.31
N ASN A 81 -17.18 -3.52 9.44
CA ASN A 81 -16.82 -2.46 10.36
C ASN A 81 -15.42 -2.66 10.97
N ALA A 82 -15.06 -3.90 11.32
CA ALA A 82 -13.72 -4.21 11.82
C ALA A 82 -12.64 -3.93 10.77
N ALA A 83 -12.86 -4.36 9.52
CA ALA A 83 -11.97 -4.09 8.41
C ALA A 83 -11.80 -2.58 8.17
N LEU A 84 -12.90 -1.82 8.22
CA LEU A 84 -12.90 -0.37 8.02
C LEU A 84 -12.07 0.35 9.08
N VAL A 85 -12.31 0.04 10.36
CA VAL A 85 -11.57 0.65 11.48
C VAL A 85 -10.09 0.32 11.38
N VAL A 86 -9.74 -0.94 11.16
CA VAL A 86 -8.34 -1.38 11.08
C VAL A 86 -7.63 -0.81 9.87
N ALA A 87 -8.30 -0.69 8.72
CA ALA A 87 -7.72 -0.02 7.55
C ALA A 87 -7.36 1.44 7.87
N THR A 88 -8.27 2.18 8.51
CA THR A 88 -8.01 3.57 8.90
C THR A 88 -6.90 3.69 9.94
N ASP A 89 -6.86 2.80 10.93
CA ASP A 89 -5.83 2.77 11.98
C ASP A 89 -4.46 2.37 11.42
N SER A 90 -4.44 1.56 10.36
CA SER A 90 -3.21 1.14 9.64
C SER A 90 -2.65 2.24 8.73
N GLY A 91 -3.22 3.45 8.77
CA GLY A 91 -2.70 4.61 8.06
C GLY A 91 -3.24 4.78 6.65
N TYR A 92 -4.36 4.15 6.30
CA TYR A 92 -5.09 4.46 5.08
C TYR A 92 -5.77 5.84 5.18
N LYS A 93 -5.59 6.68 4.15
CA LYS A 93 -5.89 8.13 4.23
C LYS A 93 -7.06 8.59 3.36
N SER A 94 -7.54 7.78 2.43
CA SER A 94 -8.62 8.19 1.50
C SER A 94 -10.02 8.09 2.09
N GLY A 95 -10.15 7.71 3.37
CA GLY A 95 -11.42 7.63 4.07
C GLY A 95 -12.28 6.45 3.61
N ALA A 96 -13.41 6.23 4.27
CA ALA A 96 -14.22 5.02 4.09
C ALA A 96 -14.70 4.76 2.65
N ALA A 97 -14.81 5.80 1.80
CA ALA A 97 -15.32 5.68 0.44
C ALA A 97 -14.43 4.86 -0.51
N GLY A 98 -13.13 4.74 -0.22
CA GLY A 98 -12.22 3.91 -1.01
C GLY A 98 -11.98 2.52 -0.40
N ILE A 99 -12.75 2.13 0.62
CA ILE A 99 -12.67 0.82 1.27
C ILE A 99 -13.88 -0.01 0.84
N THR A 100 -13.62 -1.11 0.15
CA THR A 100 -14.64 -2.11 -0.19
C THR A 100 -14.31 -3.40 0.55
N VAL A 101 -15.29 -3.97 1.24
CA VAL A 101 -15.16 -5.23 1.97
C VAL A 101 -16.27 -6.17 1.54
N GLU A 102 -15.91 -7.35 1.08
CA GLU A 102 -16.84 -8.38 0.63
C GLU A 102 -16.69 -9.63 1.51
N SER A 103 -17.78 -10.05 2.13
CA SER A 103 -17.87 -11.27 2.93
C SER A 103 -19.29 -11.85 2.84
N PRO A 104 -19.52 -12.93 2.06
CA PRO A 104 -18.55 -13.62 1.21
C PRO A 104 -18.09 -12.78 0.00
N PRO A 105 -16.91 -13.06 -0.59
CA PRO A 105 -16.42 -12.36 -1.77
C PRO A 105 -17.24 -12.67 -3.02
N THR A 106 -17.28 -11.72 -3.96
CA THR A 106 -17.88 -11.86 -5.29
C THR A 106 -16.95 -11.45 -6.42
N SER A 107 -15.93 -10.65 -6.12
CA SER A 107 -14.97 -10.11 -7.09
C SER A 107 -13.50 -10.45 -6.76
N ALA A 108 -13.26 -11.42 -5.88
CA ALA A 108 -11.93 -11.77 -5.44
C ALA A 108 -11.15 -12.59 -6.48
N PRO A 109 -9.84 -12.31 -6.68
CA PRO A 109 -8.97 -13.12 -7.53
C PRO A 109 -8.87 -14.57 -7.04
N ILE A 110 -8.69 -15.50 -7.99
CA ILE A 110 -8.43 -16.92 -7.67
C ILE A 110 -7.14 -17.01 -6.83
N ALA A 111 -7.20 -17.77 -5.74
CA ALA A 111 -6.05 -17.96 -4.86
C ALA A 111 -4.93 -18.73 -5.57
N VAL A 112 -3.68 -18.55 -5.12
CA VAL A 112 -2.50 -19.20 -5.72
C VAL A 112 -2.58 -20.74 -5.67
N ASP A 113 -3.33 -21.30 -4.72
CA ASP A 113 -3.59 -22.73 -4.61
C ASP A 113 -4.71 -23.25 -5.55
N GLY A 114 -5.28 -22.38 -6.38
CA GLY A 114 -6.37 -22.70 -7.31
C GLY A 114 -7.76 -22.64 -6.68
N THR A 115 -7.88 -22.26 -5.41
CA THR A 115 -9.19 -22.10 -4.75
C THR A 115 -9.90 -20.85 -5.25
N ASP A 116 -11.19 -20.98 -5.58
CA ASP A 116 -12.05 -19.84 -5.85
C ASP A 116 -12.65 -19.32 -4.54
N PRO A 117 -12.28 -18.11 -4.09
CA PRO A 117 -12.82 -17.51 -2.87
C PRO A 117 -14.27 -17.00 -3.05
N ASN A 118 -14.76 -16.87 -4.28
CA ASN A 118 -16.04 -16.23 -4.54
C ASN A 118 -17.22 -17.11 -4.09
N GLY A 119 -18.12 -16.54 -3.29
CA GLY A 119 -19.28 -17.21 -2.73
C GLY A 119 -19.01 -18.04 -1.47
N ASP A 120 -17.77 -18.18 -1.01
CA ASP A 120 -17.42 -18.93 0.20
C ASP A 120 -17.34 -17.98 1.41
N SER A 121 -18.16 -18.25 2.44
CA SER A 121 -18.24 -17.46 3.68
C SER A 121 -16.99 -17.52 4.55
N ARG A 122 -16.06 -18.43 4.25
CA ARG A 122 -14.75 -18.51 4.91
C ARG A 122 -13.77 -17.48 4.38
N PHE A 123 -14.08 -16.83 3.27
CA PHE A 123 -13.22 -15.82 2.68
C PHE A 123 -13.74 -14.41 2.97
N VAL A 124 -12.81 -13.48 3.08
CA VAL A 124 -13.09 -12.04 3.08
C VAL A 124 -12.15 -11.38 2.10
N HIS A 125 -12.69 -10.51 1.26
CA HIS A 125 -11.91 -9.72 0.31
C HIS A 125 -12.01 -8.26 0.69
N VAL A 126 -10.85 -7.61 0.83
CA VAL A 126 -10.73 -6.19 1.15
C VAL A 126 -10.00 -5.52 0.00
N VAL A 127 -10.61 -4.48 -0.54
CA VAL A 127 -10.03 -3.63 -1.59
C VAL A 127 -9.92 -2.21 -1.04
N LEU A 128 -8.72 -1.65 -1.12
CA LEU A 128 -8.42 -0.28 -0.74
C LEU A 128 -7.96 0.50 -1.98
N THR A 129 -8.60 1.61 -2.24
CA THR A 129 -8.30 2.50 -3.38
C THR A 129 -7.92 3.88 -2.88
N GLU A 130 -6.75 4.37 -3.26
CA GLU A 130 -6.29 5.71 -2.92
C GLU A 130 -5.97 6.50 -4.19
N THR A 131 -6.75 7.55 -4.43
CA THR A 131 -6.51 8.50 -5.52
C THR A 131 -5.43 9.49 -5.11
N VAL A 132 -4.30 9.50 -5.82
CA VAL A 132 -3.21 10.46 -5.60
C VAL A 132 -3.09 11.42 -6.79
N GLN A 133 -2.66 12.65 -6.51
CA GLN A 133 -2.41 13.63 -7.56
C GLN A 133 -1.09 13.34 -8.27
N ARG A 134 -1.10 13.42 -9.60
CA ARG A 134 0.12 13.39 -10.42
C ARG A 134 0.88 14.70 -10.25
N ASN A 135 2.19 14.64 -10.07
CA ASN A 135 3.07 15.80 -9.97
C ASN A 135 3.73 16.08 -11.31
N PHE A 136 4.80 15.39 -11.66
CA PHE A 136 5.53 15.62 -12.91
C PHE A 136 4.78 15.04 -14.11
N THR A 137 4.19 13.85 -13.97
CA THR A 137 3.48 13.16 -15.05
C THR A 137 2.18 13.86 -15.48
N ARG A 138 1.65 14.81 -14.69
CA ARG A 138 0.45 15.59 -15.06
C ARG A 138 0.63 16.38 -16.36
N TYR A 139 1.87 16.75 -16.71
CA TYR A 139 2.17 17.50 -17.94
C TYR A 139 2.15 16.63 -19.19
N PHE A 140 2.17 15.30 -19.03
CA PHE A 140 2.24 14.33 -20.12
C PHE A 140 0.98 13.45 -20.23
N ALA A 141 0.03 13.60 -19.31
CA ALA A 141 -1.23 12.86 -19.26
C ALA A 141 -2.43 13.83 -19.31
N SER A 142 -3.57 13.36 -19.82
CA SER A 142 -4.83 14.12 -19.79
C SER A 142 -5.43 14.22 -18.38
N ASP A 143 -5.12 13.25 -17.53
CA ASP A 143 -5.67 13.13 -16.19
C ASP A 143 -4.68 13.67 -15.15
N ASN A 144 -5.20 14.34 -14.12
CA ASN A 144 -4.38 14.94 -13.05
C ASN A 144 -4.19 14.01 -11.85
N THR A 145 -4.82 12.84 -11.84
CA THR A 145 -4.80 11.88 -10.74
C THR A 145 -4.46 10.49 -11.24
N ILE A 146 -4.11 9.61 -10.31
CA ILE A 146 -3.94 8.18 -10.52
C ILE A 146 -4.47 7.44 -9.31
N ASP A 147 -5.21 6.37 -9.55
CA ASP A 147 -5.73 5.51 -8.48
C ASP A 147 -4.73 4.39 -8.19
N ILE A 148 -4.32 4.31 -6.93
CA ILE A 148 -3.48 3.22 -6.42
C ILE A 148 -4.40 2.27 -5.68
N VAL A 149 -4.58 1.08 -6.25
CA VAL A 149 -5.41 0.03 -5.68
C VAL A 149 -4.54 -1.04 -5.05
N SER A 150 -4.95 -1.52 -3.88
CA SER A 150 -4.42 -2.73 -3.28
C SER A 150 -5.57 -3.57 -2.73
N GLU A 151 -5.39 -4.88 -2.80
CA GLU A 151 -6.40 -5.84 -2.41
C GLU A 151 -5.76 -6.98 -1.64
N SER A 152 -6.52 -7.54 -0.69
CA SER A 152 -6.10 -8.66 0.14
C SER A 152 -7.28 -9.59 0.40
N VAL A 153 -7.00 -10.89 0.43
CA VAL A 153 -7.99 -11.93 0.66
C VAL A 153 -7.57 -12.73 1.89
N ALA A 154 -8.45 -12.80 2.89
CA ALA A 154 -8.24 -13.61 4.08
C ALA A 154 -9.10 -14.87 4.01
N ARG A 155 -8.47 -16.03 4.15
CA ARG A 155 -9.14 -17.33 4.29
C ARG A 155 -9.17 -17.74 5.75
N VAL A 156 -10.36 -18.02 6.26
CA VAL A 156 -10.56 -18.57 7.60
C VAL A 156 -10.57 -20.09 7.52
N GLU A 157 -9.55 -20.70 8.11
CA GLU A 157 -9.54 -22.14 8.36
C GLU A 157 -9.84 -22.41 9.84
N ASN A 158 -10.62 -23.45 10.12
CA ASN A 158 -10.80 -23.94 11.48
C ASN A 158 -9.44 -24.32 12.05
N GLY A 159 -9.12 -23.79 13.23
CA GLY A 159 -7.81 -23.91 13.86
C GLY A 159 -7.31 -25.35 13.84
N ARG A 160 -6.15 -25.57 13.22
CA ARG A 160 -5.35 -26.76 13.49
C ARG A 160 -4.76 -26.61 14.89
N PRO A 161 -4.57 -27.68 15.68
CA PRO A 161 -3.91 -27.57 16.97
C PRO A 161 -2.55 -26.87 16.79
N ALA A 162 -2.41 -25.69 17.40
CA ALA A 162 -1.18 -24.92 17.34
C ALA A 162 -0.20 -25.51 18.35
N CYS A 163 0.86 -26.17 17.87
CA CYS A 163 1.94 -26.65 18.72
C CYS A 163 2.82 -25.46 19.14
N VAL A 164 2.48 -24.84 20.27
CA VAL A 164 3.34 -23.84 20.90
C VAL A 164 4.27 -24.57 21.87
N LEU A 165 5.58 -24.61 21.58
CA LEU A 165 6.57 -25.26 22.44
C LEU A 165 6.82 -24.41 23.69
N ALA A 166 6.37 -24.89 24.84
CA ALA A 166 6.72 -24.32 26.13
C ALA A 166 8.14 -24.73 26.51
N LEU A 167 9.11 -23.79 26.46
CA LEU A 167 10.50 -24.08 26.84
C LEU A 167 10.63 -24.49 28.32
N ALA A 168 9.66 -24.10 29.17
CA ALA A 168 9.61 -24.44 30.58
C ALA A 168 8.22 -24.97 30.98
N PRO A 169 7.92 -26.26 30.79
CA PRO A 169 6.58 -26.83 30.98
C PRO A 169 6.07 -26.78 32.43
N ASN A 170 6.96 -26.54 33.39
CA ASN A 170 6.69 -26.61 34.82
C ASN A 170 6.40 -25.23 35.44
N VAL A 171 6.35 -24.18 34.62
CA VAL A 171 6.16 -22.80 35.08
C VAL A 171 4.80 -22.30 34.60
N SER A 172 3.99 -21.78 35.52
CA SER A 172 2.71 -21.15 35.16
C SER A 172 2.97 -19.96 34.22
N GLY A 173 2.25 -19.90 33.11
CA GLY A 173 2.41 -18.85 32.10
C GLY A 173 3.50 -19.09 31.04
N ALA A 174 4.09 -20.29 30.99
CA ALA A 174 5.09 -20.64 29.97
C ALA A 174 4.58 -20.51 28.52
N VAL A 175 3.27 -20.56 28.32
CA VAL A 175 2.58 -20.07 27.12
C VAL A 175 1.45 -19.16 27.57
N SER A 176 1.61 -17.86 27.31
CA SER A 176 0.58 -16.85 27.48
C SER A 176 0.18 -16.38 26.08
N ALA A 177 -0.98 -16.81 25.61
CA ALA A 177 -1.58 -16.26 24.40
C ALA A 177 -2.34 -14.98 24.79
N GLY A 178 -1.70 -13.83 24.62
CA GLY A 178 -2.36 -12.54 24.77
C GLY A 178 -3.34 -12.31 23.62
N ALA A 179 -4.60 -12.02 23.93
CA ALA A 179 -5.49 -11.41 22.94
C ALA A 179 -5.05 -9.97 22.68
N LEU A 180 -4.97 -9.55 21.42
CA LEU A 180 -4.81 -8.13 21.06
C LEU A 180 -6.16 -7.42 21.27
N PHE A 181 -6.18 -6.54 22.28
CA PHE A 181 -7.31 -5.67 22.59
C PHE A 181 -7.24 -4.40 21.74
N PHE A 182 -8.05 -4.28 20.69
CA PHE A 182 -8.31 -2.98 20.07
C PHE A 182 -9.41 -2.25 20.87
N ARG A 183 -9.01 -1.30 21.73
CA ARG A 183 -9.96 -0.43 22.43
C ARG A 183 -10.49 0.65 21.48
N ARG A 184 -11.81 0.65 21.21
CA ARG A 184 -12.59 1.88 20.97
C ARG A 184 -13.75 1.95 21.98
N SER A 185 -14.17 3.16 22.31
CA SER A 185 -14.71 3.56 23.62
C SER A 185 -16.09 3.06 24.07
N THR A 186 -16.80 2.22 23.35
CA THR A 186 -18.10 1.69 23.80
C THR A 186 -18.39 0.37 23.12
N ASP A 187 -17.97 -0.72 23.75
CA ASP A 187 -18.64 -2.03 23.83
C ASP A 187 -17.61 -3.16 24.05
N LEU A 188 -17.80 -3.87 25.15
CA LEU A 188 -16.98 -4.99 25.60
C LEU A 188 -17.60 -6.28 25.06
N LEU A 189 -17.07 -6.81 23.94
CA LEU A 189 -17.33 -8.19 23.54
C LEU A 189 -16.10 -9.04 23.86
N THR A 190 -16.18 -9.73 24.99
CA THR A 190 -15.27 -10.82 25.35
C THR A 190 -15.62 -12.07 24.55
N THR A 191 -14.78 -12.46 23.60
CA THR A 191 -14.74 -13.84 23.09
C THR A 191 -13.42 -14.48 23.50
N THR A 192 -13.48 -15.16 24.65
CA THR A 192 -12.43 -16.05 25.14
C THR A 192 -12.47 -17.36 24.34
N HIS A 193 -11.41 -17.69 23.60
CA HIS A 193 -11.12 -19.07 23.23
C HIS A 193 -9.83 -19.52 23.93
N GLN A 194 -9.99 -19.99 25.16
CA GLN A 194 -8.93 -20.63 25.97
C GLN A 194 -8.94 -22.15 25.79
N THR A 195 -9.02 -22.65 24.56
CA THR A 195 -9.01 -24.10 24.31
C THR A 195 -8.33 -24.40 22.98
N ALA A 196 -7.02 -24.69 23.04
CA ALA A 196 -6.32 -25.68 22.21
C ALA A 196 -4.80 -25.39 22.20
N ILE A 197 -4.15 -25.41 23.37
CA ILE A 197 -2.72 -25.70 23.44
C ILE A 197 -2.64 -27.16 23.89
N ASP A 198 -2.85 -28.08 22.96
CA ASP A 198 -2.67 -29.50 23.22
C ASP A 198 -1.18 -29.84 23.26
N ASN A 199 -0.82 -30.71 24.19
CA ASN A 199 0.54 -31.14 24.48
C ASN A 199 1.10 -31.92 23.27
N CYS A 200 1.84 -31.23 22.39
CA CYS A 200 2.46 -31.87 21.24
C CYS A 200 3.59 -32.79 21.70
N ARG A 201 3.32 -34.10 21.70
CA ARG A 201 4.36 -35.13 21.85
C ARG A 201 5.26 -35.09 20.60
N LEU A 202 6.57 -34.92 20.82
CA LEU A 202 7.60 -35.24 19.83
C LEU A 202 7.60 -36.74 19.52
#